data_AF-A0A1I7RMP8-F1
#
_entry.id   AF-A0A1I7RMP8-F1
#
_cell.length_a   1.000
_cell.length_b   1.000
_cell.length_c   1.000
_cell.angle_alpha   90.00
_cell.angle_beta   90.00
_cell.angle_gamma   90.00
#
_symmetry.space_group_name_H-M   'P 1'
#
loop_
_entity.id
_entity.type
_entity.pdbx_description
1 polymer ?
#
loop_
_entity_poly.entity_id
_entity_poly.type
_entity_poly.pdbx_seq_one_letter_code
_entity_poly.pdbx_strand_id
1 'polypeptide(L)'
;MEFFFFVFHLGKSRNTFRSLRLCCLDKNIVLGRIRVEMITWIVACFTTMLLDVTLGLAISVAFVIMTLVLREQWPQLDWLASTEERDVFKPAGKYQGLLSTGETEDVKVLKFGCPLHFANVEKLVDFVSDYLVQIASAPPKSIKVTDLNGKTNVEDVRPQNTLVLDGGAIAYVDSMGIEALVECYKDAEKVGVRVFYADFSDLVIDSLTRAGFFQTVPKDNFFPTVRDAVETARTT
;
A
#
# COMPACT_ATOMS: atom_id res chain seq x y z
N MET A 1 7.08 24.55 15.77
CA MET A 1 6.07 24.28 14.71
C MET A 1 6.63 24.35 13.29
N GLU A 2 7.91 24.71 13.08
CA GLU A 2 8.53 24.77 11.74
C GLU A 2 9.11 23.44 11.24
N PHE A 3 9.39 22.49 12.15
CA PHE A 3 9.94 21.17 11.77
C PHE A 3 8.90 20.25 11.10
N PHE A 4 7.62 20.57 11.23
CA PHE A 4 6.50 19.77 10.72
C PHE A 4 6.25 20.02 9.23
N PHE A 5 6.57 21.21 8.72
CA PHE A 5 6.35 21.57 7.31
C PHE A 5 7.46 21.09 6.38
N PHE A 6 8.69 20.93 6.89
CA PHE A 6 9.84 20.53 6.06
C PHE A 6 9.80 19.05 5.61
N VAL A 7 9.12 18.18 6.37
CA VAL A 7 9.03 16.76 6.04
C VAL A 7 7.99 16.48 4.94
N PHE A 8 6.99 17.35 4.77
CA PHE A 8 5.92 17.16 3.79
C PHE A 8 6.33 17.56 2.36
N HIS A 9 7.38 18.37 2.17
CA HIS A 9 7.67 19.02 0.88
C HIS A 9 8.81 18.38 0.04
N LEU A 10 9.45 17.29 0.50
CA LEU A 10 10.57 16.64 -0.20
C LEU A 10 10.21 15.32 -0.91
N GLY A 11 8.96 15.18 -1.33
CA GLY A 11 8.44 13.97 -2.00
C GLY A 11 8.27 14.07 -3.51
N LYS A 12 8.94 15.00 -4.21
CA LYS A 12 8.74 15.18 -5.66
C LYS A 12 10.04 14.94 -6.43
N SER A 13 10.23 13.73 -6.95
CA SER A 13 10.89 13.42 -8.24
C SER A 13 11.50 12.00 -8.31
N ARG A 14 10.87 11.17 -9.17
CA ARG A 14 11.45 10.23 -10.14
C ARG A 14 12.12 8.93 -9.64
N ASN A 15 11.30 7.87 -9.72
CA ASN A 15 11.56 6.58 -10.41
C ASN A 15 13.03 6.22 -10.64
N THR A 16 13.45 5.11 -10.00
CA THR A 16 14.61 4.21 -10.25
C THR A 16 15.44 3.91 -8.99
N PHE A 17 15.30 4.68 -7.89
CA PHE A 17 16.08 4.48 -6.66
C PHE A 17 15.42 3.64 -5.54
N ARG A 18 14.29 2.96 -5.83
CA ARG A 18 13.44 2.33 -4.78
C ARG A 18 14.00 1.01 -4.20
N SER A 19 14.80 0.24 -4.95
CA SER A 19 15.31 -1.06 -4.46
C SER A 19 16.29 -0.92 -3.28
N LEU A 20 17.14 0.12 -3.27
CA LEU A 20 18.05 0.39 -2.16
C LEU A 20 17.41 1.09 -0.95
N ARG A 21 16.28 1.80 -1.13
CA ARG A 21 15.60 2.47 0.01
C ARG A 21 14.73 1.54 0.83
N LEU A 22 14.19 0.44 0.29
CA LEU A 22 13.36 -0.47 1.09
C LEU A 22 14.16 -1.24 2.16
N CYS A 23 15.41 -1.63 1.87
CA CYS A 23 16.28 -2.26 2.88
C CYS A 23 16.83 -1.23 3.90
N CYS A 24 17.01 0.03 3.49
CA CYS A 24 17.46 1.12 4.37
C CYS A 24 16.33 1.76 5.19
N LEU A 25 15.06 1.69 4.76
CA LEU A 25 13.92 2.22 5.52
C LEU A 25 13.66 1.40 6.79
N ASP A 26 13.80 0.08 6.71
CA ASP A 26 13.66 -0.82 7.87
C ASP A 26 14.70 -0.46 8.96
N LYS A 27 15.94 -0.16 8.55
CA LYS A 27 17.00 0.32 9.46
C LYS A 27 16.70 1.69 10.07
N ASN A 28 16.12 2.63 9.33
CA ASN A 28 15.78 3.96 9.86
C ASN A 28 14.54 3.95 10.77
N ILE A 29 13.61 3.00 10.60
CA ILE A 29 12.45 2.83 11.48
C ILE A 29 12.87 2.25 12.83
N VAL A 30 13.75 1.23 12.86
CA VAL A 30 14.28 0.67 14.11
C VAL A 30 15.17 1.70 14.83
N LEU A 31 16.03 2.41 14.08
CA LEU A 31 16.86 3.47 14.64
C LEU A 31 16.04 4.69 15.11
N GLY A 32 14.93 4.99 14.43
CA GLY A 32 13.95 6.01 14.83
C GLY A 32 13.18 5.61 16.09
N ARG A 33 12.84 4.33 16.26
CA ARG A 33 12.17 3.82 17.46
C ARG A 33 12.99 4.05 18.72
N ILE A 34 14.28 3.71 18.67
CA ILE A 34 15.21 3.93 19.80
C ILE A 34 15.36 5.43 20.11
N ARG A 35 15.36 6.29 19.09
CA ARG A 35 15.40 7.76 19.28
C ARG A 35 14.14 8.28 19.97
N VAL A 36 12.96 7.79 19.59
CA VAL A 36 11.69 8.19 20.22
C VAL A 36 11.62 7.72 21.65
N GLU A 37 12.06 6.48 21.95
CA GLU A 37 12.13 5.97 23.32
C GLU A 37 13.06 6.80 24.21
N MET A 38 14.24 7.18 23.71
CA MET A 38 15.13 8.09 24.44
C MET A 38 14.52 9.48 24.64
N ILE A 39 13.82 10.03 23.62
CA ILE A 39 13.12 11.33 23.75
C ILE A 39 12.02 11.23 24.81
N THR A 40 11.22 10.16 24.80
CA THR A 40 10.18 9.93 25.82
C THR A 40 10.79 9.88 27.21
N TRP A 41 11.93 9.21 27.38
CA TRP A 41 12.63 9.13 28.66
C TRP A 41 13.13 10.50 29.12
N ILE A 42 13.72 11.29 28.22
CA ILE A 42 14.17 12.66 28.49
C ILE A 42 12.98 13.55 28.87
N VAL A 43 11.88 13.51 28.10
CA VAL A 43 10.67 14.30 28.37
C VAL A 43 10.11 13.94 29.74
N ALA A 44 9.97 12.66 30.07
CA ALA A 44 9.45 12.23 31.37
C ALA A 44 10.34 12.68 32.55
N CYS A 45 11.67 12.56 32.41
CA CYS A 45 12.62 12.99 33.43
C CYS A 45 12.61 14.51 33.61
N PHE A 46 12.60 15.27 32.52
CA PHE A 46 12.61 16.73 32.58
C PHE A 46 11.27 17.32 33.05
N THR A 47 10.13 16.77 32.63
CA THR A 47 8.82 17.29 33.06
C THR A 47 8.58 17.05 34.54
N THR A 48 9.01 15.91 35.09
CA THR A 48 8.88 15.60 36.53
C THR A 48 9.89 16.33 37.41
N MET A 49 11.04 16.75 36.85
CA MET A 49 12.05 17.52 37.58
C MET A 49 11.75 19.02 37.61
N LEU A 50 11.18 19.57 36.52
CA LEU A 50 10.86 21.00 36.40
C LEU A 50 9.45 21.35 36.89
N LEU A 51 8.51 20.39 36.88
CA LEU A 51 7.13 20.56 37.33
C LEU A 51 6.85 19.62 38.51
N ASP A 52 5.71 19.80 39.17
CA ASP A 52 5.22 18.85 40.17
C ASP A 52 5.06 17.45 39.56
N VAL A 53 5.30 16.41 40.36
CA VAL A 53 5.24 15.00 39.96
C VAL A 53 3.91 14.68 39.26
N THR A 54 2.81 15.25 39.73
CA THR A 54 1.46 15.00 39.19
C THR A 54 1.31 15.55 37.76
N LEU A 55 1.78 16.77 37.51
CA LEU A 55 1.70 17.40 36.18
C LEU A 55 2.74 16.80 35.23
N GLY A 56 3.94 16.50 35.72
CA GLY A 56 5.00 15.87 34.94
C GLY A 56 4.58 14.51 34.39
N LEU A 57 3.91 13.70 35.21
CA LEU A 57 3.33 12.42 34.81
C LEU A 57 2.27 12.61 33.71
N ALA A 58 1.30 13.51 33.91
CA ALA A 58 0.22 13.74 32.94
C ALA A 58 0.77 14.14 31.56
N ILE A 59 1.75 15.03 31.51
CA ILE A 59 2.40 15.47 30.26
C ILE A 59 3.14 14.30 29.59
N SER A 60 3.87 13.50 30.36
CA SER A 60 4.62 12.35 29.81
C SER A 60 3.69 11.29 29.21
N VAL A 61 2.55 11.00 29.85
CA VAL A 61 1.54 10.07 29.34
C VAL A 61 0.91 10.60 28.06
N ALA A 62 0.51 11.88 28.04
CA ALA A 62 -0.02 12.51 26.83
C ALA A 62 1.00 12.47 25.67
N PHE A 63 2.28 12.71 25.97
CA PHE A 63 3.36 12.64 24.99
C PHE A 63 3.55 11.22 24.44
N VAL A 64 3.49 10.19 25.29
CA VAL A 64 3.56 8.77 24.86
C VAL A 64 2.40 8.41 23.94
N ILE A 65 1.18 8.82 24.29
CA ILE A 65 0.02 8.55 23.43
C ILE A 65 0.19 9.25 22.08
N MET A 66 0.65 10.50 22.07
CA MET A 66 0.92 11.23 20.83
C MET A 66 1.95 10.52 19.95
N THR A 67 3.08 10.05 20.52
CA THR A 67 4.10 9.35 19.74
C THR A 67 3.63 7.99 19.23
N LEU A 68 2.73 7.30 19.94
CA LEU A 68 2.09 6.08 19.45
C LEU A 68 1.22 6.35 18.22
N VAL A 69 0.38 7.39 18.27
CA VAL A 69 -0.48 7.78 17.13
C VAL A 69 0.37 8.14 15.91
N LEU A 70 1.41 8.95 16.09
CA LEU A 70 2.31 9.35 15.00
C LEU A 70 3.07 8.15 14.40
N ARG A 71 3.33 7.11 15.19
CA ARG A 71 3.99 5.89 14.72
C ARG A 71 3.05 5.05 13.86
N GLU A 72 1.77 4.99 14.20
CA GLU A 72 0.76 4.24 13.42
C GLU A 72 0.52 4.86 12.03
N GLN A 73 0.75 6.17 11.89
CA GLN A 73 0.61 6.87 10.62
C GLN A 73 1.60 6.45 9.53
N TRP A 74 2.62 5.63 9.82
CA TRP A 74 3.60 5.15 8.83
C TRP A 74 3.30 3.71 8.40
N PRO A 75 2.37 3.51 7.44
CA PRO A 75 1.99 2.20 6.95
C PRO A 75 3.15 1.53 6.21
N GLN A 76 3.24 0.21 6.33
CA GLN A 76 4.13 -0.60 5.51
C GLN A 76 3.41 -0.97 4.21
N LEU A 77 3.74 -0.27 3.12
CA LEU A 77 3.30 -0.62 1.77
C LEU A 77 4.44 -1.30 1.02
N ASP A 78 4.26 -2.59 0.72
CA ASP A 78 5.27 -3.41 0.07
C ASP A 78 4.71 -4.00 -1.23
N TRP A 79 5.49 -3.92 -2.31
CA TRP A 79 5.23 -4.70 -3.52
C TRP A 79 5.63 -6.16 -3.29
N LEU A 80 4.70 -7.07 -3.54
CA LEU A 80 4.94 -8.50 -3.37
C LEU A 80 5.55 -9.09 -4.64
N ALA A 81 6.57 -9.91 -4.40
CA ALA A 81 7.19 -10.81 -5.37
C ALA A 81 6.83 -12.25 -4.99
N SER A 82 6.91 -13.11 -5.97
CA SER A 82 6.48 -14.49 -5.88
C SER A 82 7.59 -15.43 -6.30
N THR A 83 7.59 -16.65 -5.77
CA THR A 83 8.40 -17.73 -6.34
C THR A 83 7.90 -18.12 -7.74
N GLU A 84 8.69 -18.85 -8.52
CA GLU A 84 8.33 -19.35 -9.85
C GLU A 84 7.05 -20.21 -9.83
N GLU A 85 6.91 -21.05 -8.81
CA GLU A 85 5.73 -21.91 -8.55
C GLU A 85 4.54 -21.14 -7.97
N ARG A 86 4.72 -19.87 -7.62
CA ARG A 86 3.68 -18.93 -7.16
C ARG A 86 2.82 -19.34 -5.98
N ASP A 87 3.39 -20.19 -5.12
CA ASP A 87 2.77 -20.55 -3.85
C ASP A 87 2.86 -19.41 -2.82
N VAL A 88 4.01 -18.73 -2.79
CA VAL A 88 4.36 -17.83 -1.71
C VAL A 88 4.60 -16.41 -2.21
N PHE A 89 3.81 -15.46 -1.69
CA PHE A 89 3.97 -14.03 -1.93
C PHE A 89 4.68 -13.36 -0.74
N LYS A 90 5.82 -12.71 -0.99
CA LYS A 90 6.60 -11.98 0.01
C LYS A 90 7.19 -10.69 -0.56
N PRO A 91 7.57 -9.71 0.28
CA PRO A 91 8.16 -8.47 -0.20
C PRO A 91 9.42 -8.71 -1.04
N ALA A 92 9.49 -8.07 -2.22
CA ALA A 92 10.53 -8.31 -3.23
C ALA A 92 11.98 -8.14 -2.74
N GLY A 93 12.20 -7.29 -1.72
CA GLY A 93 13.53 -7.00 -1.19
C GLY A 93 13.98 -7.86 -0.02
N LYS A 94 13.14 -8.76 0.51
CA LYS A 94 13.43 -9.50 1.76
C LYS A 94 14.01 -10.90 1.54
N TYR A 95 13.75 -11.53 0.40
CA TYR A 95 14.13 -12.92 0.14
C TYR A 95 14.76 -13.06 -1.25
N GLN A 96 15.75 -13.94 -1.38
CA GLN A 96 16.40 -14.24 -2.66
C GLN A 96 15.57 -15.24 -3.48
N GLY A 97 15.64 -15.14 -4.80
CA GLY A 97 14.92 -16.06 -5.70
C GLY A 97 13.43 -15.77 -5.87
N LEU A 98 12.95 -14.60 -5.44
CA LEU A 98 11.59 -14.13 -5.75
C LEU A 98 11.60 -13.32 -7.05
N LEU A 99 10.66 -13.63 -7.94
CA LEU A 99 10.40 -12.88 -9.17
C LEU A 99 9.33 -11.82 -8.88
N SER A 100 9.59 -10.58 -9.30
CA SER A 100 8.61 -9.52 -9.20
C SER A 100 7.39 -9.90 -10.04
N THR A 101 6.19 -9.86 -9.43
CA THR A 101 4.94 -10.23 -10.13
C THR A 101 4.76 -9.40 -11.42
N GLY A 102 5.22 -8.14 -11.42
CA GLY A 102 5.17 -7.23 -12.57
C GLY A 102 6.30 -7.34 -13.60
N GLU A 103 7.27 -8.24 -13.43
CA GLU A 103 8.39 -8.43 -14.38
C GLU A 103 8.10 -9.54 -15.40
N THR A 104 7.18 -10.44 -15.06
CA THR A 104 6.74 -11.53 -15.94
C THR A 104 5.31 -11.34 -16.45
N GLU A 105 4.48 -10.53 -15.78
CA GLU A 105 3.05 -10.38 -16.08
C GLU A 105 2.55 -8.95 -15.83
N ASP A 106 1.43 -8.57 -16.45
CA ASP A 106 0.77 -7.27 -16.24
C ASP A 106 0.00 -7.21 -14.88
N VAL A 107 0.28 -8.12 -13.94
CA VAL A 107 -0.31 -8.19 -12.60
C VAL A 107 0.66 -7.65 -11.56
N LYS A 108 0.24 -6.69 -10.74
CA LYS A 108 1.01 -6.23 -9.58
C LYS A 108 0.24 -6.46 -8.28
N VAL A 109 0.92 -7.03 -7.30
CA VAL A 109 0.36 -7.28 -5.97
C VAL A 109 0.95 -6.27 -4.98
N LEU A 110 0.07 -5.50 -4.36
CA LEU A 110 0.38 -4.54 -3.32
C LEU A 110 -0.11 -5.06 -1.97
N LYS A 111 0.79 -5.16 -0.98
CA LYS A 111 0.43 -5.49 0.40
C LYS A 111 0.31 -4.23 1.24
N PHE A 112 -0.83 -4.09 1.92
CA PHE A 112 -1.02 -3.04 2.92
C PHE A 112 -0.87 -3.64 4.33
N GLY A 113 0.21 -3.27 5.01
CA GLY A 113 0.69 -3.92 6.24
C GLY A 113 0.10 -3.42 7.56
N CYS A 114 -1.01 -2.68 7.56
CA CYS A 114 -1.59 -2.09 8.77
C CYS A 114 -3.12 -1.92 8.65
N PRO A 115 -3.82 -1.60 9.75
CA PRO A 115 -5.23 -1.19 9.67
C PRO A 115 -5.40 0.03 8.78
N LEU A 116 -6.53 0.15 8.09
CA LEU A 116 -6.79 1.28 7.19
C LEU A 116 -7.74 2.27 7.86
N HIS A 117 -7.27 3.48 8.14
CA HIS A 117 -8.04 4.48 8.86
C HIS A 117 -7.70 5.91 8.40
N PHE A 118 -8.48 6.90 8.83
CA PHE A 118 -8.35 8.31 8.42
C PHE A 118 -6.90 8.85 8.49
N ALA A 119 -6.10 8.42 9.46
CA ALA A 119 -4.75 8.95 9.64
C ALA A 119 -3.68 8.37 8.67
N ASN A 120 -3.97 7.29 7.93
CA ASN A 120 -3.02 6.68 7.00
C ASN A 120 -3.57 6.50 5.57
N VAL A 121 -4.84 6.81 5.36
CA VAL A 121 -5.57 6.59 4.11
C VAL A 121 -4.97 7.35 2.92
N GLU A 122 -4.51 8.59 3.14
CA GLU A 122 -3.91 9.43 2.10
C GLU A 122 -2.69 8.73 1.45
N LYS A 123 -1.91 7.98 2.24
CA LYS A 123 -0.74 7.27 1.73
C LYS A 123 -1.10 6.13 0.79
N LEU A 124 -2.25 5.49 0.98
CA LEU A 124 -2.74 4.46 0.07
C LEU A 124 -3.17 5.11 -1.25
N VAL A 125 -3.98 6.18 -1.18
CA VAL A 125 -4.49 6.89 -2.35
C VAL A 125 -3.35 7.46 -3.18
N ASP A 126 -2.38 8.14 -2.56
CA ASP A 126 -1.20 8.68 -3.22
C ASP A 126 -0.39 7.58 -3.92
N PHE A 127 -0.18 6.45 -3.23
CA PHE A 127 0.61 5.34 -3.77
C PHE A 127 -0.06 4.67 -4.96
N VAL A 128 -1.38 4.45 -4.89
CA VAL A 128 -2.17 3.90 -6.00
C VAL A 128 -2.18 4.90 -7.16
N SER A 129 -2.44 6.18 -6.89
CA SER A 129 -2.45 7.23 -7.91
C SER A 129 -1.11 7.34 -8.64
N ASP A 130 0.01 7.35 -7.91
CA ASP A 130 1.36 7.34 -8.48
C ASP A 130 1.60 6.14 -9.39
N TYR A 131 1.08 4.97 -9.01
CA TYR A 131 1.17 3.76 -9.82
C TYR A 131 0.30 3.85 -11.09
N LEU A 132 -0.93 4.34 -10.97
CA LEU A 132 -1.84 4.54 -12.11
C LEU A 132 -1.27 5.55 -13.12
N VAL A 133 -0.67 6.64 -12.65
CA VAL A 133 0.02 7.63 -13.51
C VAL A 133 1.19 6.99 -14.26
N GLN A 134 1.95 6.10 -13.61
CA GLN A 134 3.04 5.37 -14.26
C GLN A 134 2.54 4.45 -15.38
N ILE A 135 1.38 3.81 -15.19
CA ILE A 135 0.76 2.97 -16.22
C ILE A 135 0.23 3.83 -17.37
N ALA A 136 -0.49 4.91 -17.06
CA ALA A 136 -1.05 5.81 -18.06
C ALA A 136 0.02 6.49 -18.92
N SER A 137 1.22 6.71 -18.37
CA SER A 137 2.36 7.31 -19.07
C SER A 137 3.20 6.29 -19.86
N ALA A 138 2.99 4.98 -19.67
CA ALA A 138 3.72 3.96 -20.41
C ALA A 138 3.21 3.87 -21.86
N PRO A 139 4.10 3.76 -22.87
CA PRO A 139 3.66 3.61 -24.25
C PRO A 139 2.87 2.30 -24.40
N PRO A 140 1.81 2.27 -25.21
CA PRO A 140 1.07 1.05 -25.45
C PRO A 140 2.00 -0.02 -26.08
N LYS A 141 1.93 -1.25 -25.57
CA LYS A 141 2.65 -2.38 -26.17
C LYS A 141 1.95 -2.73 -27.48
N SER A 142 2.54 -2.35 -28.61
CA SER A 142 2.03 -2.76 -29.92
C SER A 142 2.27 -4.25 -30.13
N ILE A 143 1.20 -5.05 -30.11
CA ILE A 143 1.26 -6.46 -30.47
C ILE A 143 1.03 -6.56 -31.98
N LYS A 144 1.99 -7.17 -32.69
CA LYS A 144 1.81 -7.50 -34.11
C LYS A 144 1.01 -8.80 -34.21
N VAL A 145 -0.30 -8.70 -34.43
CA VAL A 145 -1.14 -9.87 -34.71
C VAL A 145 -0.93 -10.23 -36.18
N THR A 146 -0.45 -11.45 -36.44
CA THR A 146 -0.25 -11.96 -37.80
C THR A 146 -1.37 -12.95 -38.07
N ASP A 147 -2.31 -12.58 -38.92
CA ASP A 147 -3.40 -13.49 -39.32
C ASP A 147 -2.83 -14.65 -40.16
N LEU A 148 -3.52 -15.80 -40.18
CA LEU A 148 -3.21 -16.97 -41.02
C LEU A 148 -3.12 -16.65 -42.53
N ASN A 149 -3.58 -15.46 -42.94
CA ASN A 149 -3.57 -14.97 -44.31
C ASN A 149 -2.45 -13.93 -44.60
N GLY A 150 -1.47 -13.81 -43.71
CA GLY A 150 -0.28 -12.94 -43.91
C GLY A 150 -0.55 -11.43 -43.83
N LYS A 151 -1.72 -11.00 -43.34
CA LYS A 151 -2.02 -9.60 -43.06
C LYS A 151 -1.58 -9.28 -41.63
N THR A 152 -0.70 -8.30 -41.48
CA THR A 152 -0.29 -7.75 -40.19
C THR A 152 -1.21 -6.60 -39.82
N ASN A 153 -2.13 -6.82 -38.88
CA ASN A 153 -2.85 -5.72 -38.22
C ASN A 153 -2.09 -5.33 -36.96
N VAL A 154 -1.79 -4.04 -36.82
CA VAL A 154 -1.22 -3.48 -35.60
C VAL A 154 -2.40 -3.06 -34.74
N GLU A 155 -2.82 -3.93 -33.83
CA GLU A 155 -3.77 -3.56 -32.79
C GLU A 155 -3.00 -3.00 -31.60
N ASP A 156 -3.40 -1.81 -31.16
CA ASP A 156 -2.84 -1.15 -29.98
C ASP A 156 -3.46 -1.79 -28.73
N VAL A 157 -3.04 -3.02 -28.43
CA VAL A 157 -3.50 -3.76 -27.26
C VAL A 157 -2.82 -3.17 -26.04
N ARG A 158 -3.54 -2.33 -25.28
CA ARG A 158 -3.09 -1.95 -23.95
C ARG A 158 -3.04 -3.22 -23.10
N PRO A 159 -1.89 -3.55 -22.47
CA PRO A 159 -1.85 -4.65 -21.53
C PRO A 159 -2.93 -4.44 -20.46
N GLN A 160 -3.71 -5.48 -20.15
CA GLN A 160 -4.72 -5.41 -19.10
C GLN A 160 -4.02 -5.44 -17.74
N ASN A 161 -3.56 -4.27 -17.30
CA ASN A 161 -2.90 -4.16 -16.01
C ASN A 161 -3.89 -4.49 -14.90
N THR A 162 -3.50 -5.39 -14.01
CA THR A 162 -4.32 -5.79 -12.86
C THR A 162 -3.56 -5.50 -11.57
N LEU A 163 -4.21 -4.78 -10.65
CA LEU A 163 -3.73 -4.48 -9.32
C LEU A 163 -4.43 -5.40 -8.31
N VAL A 164 -3.67 -6.22 -7.59
CA VAL A 164 -4.19 -7.02 -6.48
C VAL A 164 -3.79 -6.35 -5.17
N LEU A 165 -4.77 -6.04 -4.33
CA LEU A 165 -4.56 -5.49 -2.99
C LEU A 165 -4.66 -6.63 -1.96
N ASP A 166 -3.52 -6.99 -1.37
CA ASP A 166 -3.43 -7.92 -0.23
C ASP A 166 -3.82 -7.18 1.06
N GLY A 167 -4.99 -7.54 1.58
CA GLY A 167 -5.59 -7.03 2.80
C GLY A 167 -5.36 -7.89 4.04
N GLY A 168 -4.51 -8.93 3.99
CA GLY A 168 -4.31 -9.89 5.09
C GLY A 168 -3.81 -9.27 6.39
N ALA A 169 -3.21 -8.07 6.33
CA ALA A 169 -2.75 -7.33 7.51
C ALA A 169 -3.71 -6.18 7.93
N ILE A 170 -4.81 -5.98 7.20
CA ILE A 170 -5.84 -4.98 7.52
C ILE A 170 -6.74 -5.57 8.60
N ALA A 171 -6.48 -5.22 9.87
CA ALA A 171 -7.28 -5.73 10.99
C ALA A 171 -8.69 -5.10 11.06
N TYR A 172 -8.81 -3.83 10.68
CA TYR A 172 -10.08 -3.11 10.61
C TYR A 172 -9.99 -1.96 9.60
N VAL A 173 -11.15 -1.45 9.20
CA VAL A 173 -11.28 -0.29 8.32
C VAL A 173 -12.32 0.68 8.88
N ASP A 174 -12.05 1.99 8.83
CA ASP A 174 -13.04 3.03 9.18
C ASP A 174 -13.76 3.57 7.95
N SER A 175 -14.71 4.49 8.14
CA SER A 175 -15.48 5.06 7.03
C SER A 175 -14.62 5.78 5.99
N MET A 176 -13.55 6.47 6.41
CA MET A 176 -12.64 7.17 5.50
C MET A 176 -11.78 6.20 4.71
N GLY A 177 -11.33 5.11 5.34
CA GLY A 177 -10.61 4.02 4.70
C GLY A 177 -11.46 3.33 3.63
N ILE A 178 -12.74 3.08 3.91
CA ILE A 178 -13.67 2.50 2.93
C ILE A 178 -13.85 3.44 1.74
N GLU A 179 -14.08 4.73 1.99
CA GLU A 179 -14.26 5.72 0.93
C GLU A 179 -13.04 5.81 0.02
N ALA A 180 -11.84 5.77 0.59
CA ALA A 180 -10.61 5.76 -0.20
C ALA A 180 -10.38 4.49 -1.00
N LEU A 181 -10.80 3.31 -0.49
CA LEU A 181 -10.78 2.08 -1.30
C LEU A 181 -11.70 2.19 -2.51
N VAL A 182 -12.86 2.83 -2.34
CA VAL A 182 -13.81 3.11 -3.44
C VAL A 182 -13.21 4.11 -4.43
N GLU A 183 -12.56 5.16 -3.93
CA GLU A 183 -11.86 6.15 -4.76
C GLU A 183 -10.74 5.49 -5.58
N CYS A 184 -9.87 4.72 -4.94
CA CYS A 184 -8.79 3.98 -5.60
C CYS A 184 -9.33 3.05 -6.70
N TYR A 185 -10.45 2.37 -6.44
CA TYR A 185 -11.11 1.52 -7.45
C TYR A 185 -11.57 2.34 -8.66
N LYS A 186 -12.31 3.44 -8.43
CA LYS A 186 -12.81 4.31 -9.50
C LYS A 186 -11.67 4.91 -10.32
N ASP A 187 -10.60 5.31 -9.67
CA ASP A 187 -9.44 5.90 -10.36
C ASP A 187 -8.67 4.87 -11.18
N ALA A 188 -8.55 3.64 -10.68
CA ALA A 188 -7.97 2.54 -11.44
C ALA A 188 -8.83 2.18 -12.66
N GLU A 189 -10.16 2.12 -12.49
CA GLU A 189 -11.11 1.82 -13.56
C GLU A 189 -11.05 2.86 -14.69
N LYS A 190 -10.92 4.15 -14.37
CA LYS A 190 -10.74 5.23 -15.38
C LYS A 190 -9.51 5.02 -16.26
N VAL A 191 -8.46 4.41 -15.73
CA VAL A 191 -7.21 4.12 -16.46
C VAL A 191 -7.29 2.78 -17.20
N GLY A 192 -8.31 1.97 -16.94
CA GLY A 192 -8.47 0.62 -17.48
C GLY A 192 -7.66 -0.43 -16.71
N VAL A 193 -7.34 -0.16 -15.43
CA VAL A 193 -6.65 -1.09 -14.54
C VAL A 193 -7.71 -1.82 -13.70
N ARG A 194 -7.69 -3.16 -13.73
CA ARG A 194 -8.58 -3.97 -12.87
C ARG A 194 -8.03 -4.02 -11.46
N VAL A 195 -8.91 -3.95 -10.46
CA VAL A 195 -8.51 -4.04 -9.04
C VAL A 195 -9.17 -5.24 -8.38
N PHE A 196 -8.35 -6.12 -7.80
CA PHE A 196 -8.78 -7.27 -7.01
C PHE A 196 -8.37 -7.10 -5.55
N TYR A 197 -9.19 -7.63 -4.64
CA TYR A 197 -9.00 -7.60 -3.20
C TYR A 197 -8.79 -9.02 -2.72
N ALA A 198 -7.69 -9.29 -2.02
CA ALA A 198 -7.33 -10.61 -1.56
C ALA A 198 -7.08 -10.63 -0.05
N ASP A 199 -7.42 -11.75 0.60
CA ASP A 199 -7.12 -12.02 2.02
C ASP A 199 -7.72 -10.98 2.99
N PHE A 200 -8.91 -10.44 2.68
CA PHE A 200 -9.61 -9.56 3.60
C PHE A 200 -10.30 -10.37 4.71
N SER A 201 -10.08 -9.98 5.97
CA SER A 201 -10.78 -10.58 7.12
C SER A 201 -12.29 -10.38 7.03
N ASP A 202 -13.07 -11.36 7.50
CA ASP A 202 -14.54 -11.32 7.55
C ASP A 202 -15.06 -10.05 8.25
N LEU A 203 -14.37 -9.58 9.29
CA LEU A 203 -14.72 -8.35 10.00
C LEU A 203 -14.63 -7.10 9.11
N VAL A 204 -13.66 -7.08 8.21
CA VAL A 204 -13.48 -6.00 7.24
C VAL A 204 -14.53 -6.12 6.15
N ILE A 205 -14.81 -7.34 5.66
CA ILE A 205 -15.86 -7.60 4.67
C ILE A 205 -17.24 -7.17 5.19
N ASP A 206 -17.56 -7.46 6.45
CA ASP A 206 -18.79 -7.01 7.11
C ASP A 206 -18.87 -5.48 7.17
N SER A 207 -17.75 -4.82 7.47
CA SER A 207 -17.66 -3.37 7.54
C SER A 207 -17.86 -2.73 6.15
N LEU A 208 -17.25 -3.31 5.11
CA LEU A 208 -17.46 -2.92 3.72
C LEU A 208 -18.91 -3.12 3.28
N THR A 209 -19.53 -4.24 3.69
CA THR A 209 -20.93 -4.56 3.38
C THR A 209 -21.88 -3.52 3.99
N ARG A 210 -21.70 -3.20 5.27
CA ARG A 210 -22.51 -2.19 5.98
C ARG A 210 -22.36 -0.80 5.37
N ALA A 211 -21.18 -0.46 4.88
CA ALA A 211 -20.90 0.83 4.26
C ALA A 211 -21.35 0.94 2.78
N GLY A 212 -21.92 -0.12 2.20
CA GLY A 212 -22.39 -0.11 0.81
C GLY A 212 -21.26 -0.18 -0.23
N PHE A 213 -20.07 -0.64 0.14
CA PHE A 213 -18.90 -0.75 -0.75
C PHE A 213 -19.21 -1.54 -2.03
N PHE A 214 -19.94 -2.64 -1.89
CA PHE A 214 -20.29 -3.56 -2.98
C PHE A 214 -21.33 -3.00 -3.98
N GLN A 215 -21.82 -1.78 -3.78
CA GLN A 215 -22.63 -1.08 -4.78
C GLN A 215 -21.76 -0.47 -5.89
N THR A 216 -20.51 -0.15 -5.58
CA THR A 216 -19.54 0.37 -6.56
C THR A 216 -18.61 -0.73 -7.05
N VAL A 217 -18.09 -1.54 -6.14
CA VAL A 217 -17.11 -2.59 -6.48
C VAL A 217 -17.83 -3.95 -6.56
N PRO A 218 -17.69 -4.69 -7.67
CA PRO A 218 -18.32 -6.00 -7.79
C PRO A 218 -17.71 -6.99 -6.78
N LYS A 219 -18.57 -7.86 -6.22
CA LYS A 219 -18.15 -8.91 -5.27
C LYS A 219 -17.19 -9.92 -5.90
N ASP A 220 -17.25 -10.09 -7.23
CA ASP A 220 -16.38 -11.00 -7.99
C ASP A 220 -14.90 -10.61 -7.94
N ASN A 221 -14.59 -9.37 -7.52
CA ASN A 221 -13.22 -8.90 -7.35
C ASN A 221 -12.61 -9.28 -5.98
N PHE A 222 -13.37 -9.95 -5.11
CA PHE A 222 -12.88 -10.40 -3.80
C PHE A 222 -12.49 -11.87 -3.84
N PHE A 223 -11.29 -12.16 -3.37
CA PHE A 223 -10.71 -13.50 -3.35
C PHE A 223 -10.24 -13.88 -1.94
N PRO A 224 -10.37 -15.16 -1.56
CA PRO A 224 -9.90 -15.62 -0.26
C PRO A 224 -8.37 -15.59 -0.17
N THR A 225 -7.65 -15.85 -1.26
CA THR A 225 -6.18 -15.82 -1.27
C THR A 225 -5.62 -14.95 -2.40
N VAL A 226 -4.41 -14.42 -2.19
CA VAL A 226 -3.67 -13.67 -3.22
C VAL A 226 -3.41 -14.53 -4.45
N ARG A 227 -3.18 -15.84 -4.27
CA ARG A 227 -2.97 -16.80 -5.35
C ARG A 227 -4.18 -16.83 -6.27
N ASP A 228 -5.38 -17.02 -5.72
CA ASP A 228 -6.62 -17.14 -6.50
C ASP A 228 -6.88 -15.85 -7.29
N ALA A 229 -6.61 -14.68 -6.70
CA ALA A 229 -6.73 -13.39 -7.36
C ALA A 229 -5.77 -13.27 -8.56
N VAL A 230 -4.52 -13.69 -8.39
CA VAL A 230 -3.49 -13.65 -9.45
C VAL A 230 -3.80 -14.65 -10.56
N GLU A 231 -4.28 -15.86 -10.24
CA GLU A 231 -4.70 -16.85 -11.23
C GLU A 231 -5.90 -16.38 -12.05
N THR A 232 -6.89 -15.77 -11.39
CA THR A 232 -8.07 -15.18 -12.06
C THR A 232 -7.67 -14.01 -12.97
N ALA A 233 -6.72 -13.18 -12.53
CA ALA A 233 -6.20 -12.05 -13.31
C ALA A 233 -5.54 -12.47 -14.63
N ARG A 234 -5.04 -13.70 -14.74
CA ARG A 234 -4.41 -14.23 -15.96
C ARG A 234 -5.39 -14.80 -16.95
N THR A 235 -6.48 -15.36 -16.42
CA THR A 235 -7.43 -16.13 -17.22
C THR A 235 -8.41 -15.20 -17.93
N THR A 236 -8.60 -13.98 -17.40
CA THR A 236 -9.56 -12.99 -17.87
C THR A 236 -8.87 -11.89 -18.66
#